data_AF-A0AAD1D3N5-F1
#
_entry.id   AF-A0AAD1D3N5-F1
#
_cell.length_a   1.000
_cell.length_b   1.000
_cell.length_c   1.000
_cell.angle_alpha   90.00
_cell.angle_beta   90.00
_cell.angle_gamma   90.00
#
_symmetry.space_group_name_H-M   'P 1'
#
loop_
_entity.id
_entity.type
_entity.pdbx_description
1 polymer ?
#
loop_
_entity_poly.entity_id
_entity_poly.type
_entity_poly.pdbx_seq_one_letter_code
_entity_poly.pdbx_strand_id
1 'polypeptide(L)'
;MKPIQYTVRLPASLANALRSLARQQDTSIYAALQLSVKAGIAALANPPAPGTDDRELVAELASLGTRIVDVERLLDRTLFTACAAYAYARSAALDARKNDEVITAEINAAYDRQRRLSQEARP
;
A
#
# COMPACT_ATOMS: atom_id res chain seq x y z
N MET A 1 -16.65 -39.95 20.84
CA MET A 1 -16.63 -38.95 21.93
C MET A 1 -18.03 -38.82 22.49
N LYS A 2 -18.23 -38.80 23.81
CA LYS A 2 -19.56 -38.58 24.41
C LYS A 2 -19.96 -37.10 24.21
N PRO A 3 -21.14 -36.78 23.65
CA PRO A 3 -21.62 -35.40 23.59
C PRO A 3 -21.94 -34.92 25.01
N ILE A 4 -21.40 -33.76 25.39
CA ILE A 4 -21.69 -33.09 26.66
C ILE A 4 -22.61 -31.92 26.34
N GLN A 5 -23.76 -31.84 27.02
CA GLN A 5 -24.75 -30.79 26.81
C GLN A 5 -24.64 -29.73 27.91
N TYR A 6 -24.47 -28.47 27.50
CA TYR A 6 -24.53 -27.31 28.38
C TYR A 6 -25.71 -26.42 27.94
N THR A 7 -26.48 -25.90 28.90
CA THR A 7 -27.57 -24.96 28.63
C THR A 7 -27.09 -23.55 28.93
N VAL A 8 -27.08 -22.68 27.92
CA VAL A 8 -26.60 -21.29 28.04
C VAL A 8 -27.78 -20.33 27.96
N ARG A 9 -27.89 -19.42 28.93
CA ARG A 9 -28.86 -18.33 28.89
C ARG A 9 -28.24 -17.14 28.17
N LEU A 10 -28.92 -16.63 27.13
CA LEU A 10 -28.41 -15.57 26.27
C LEU A 10 -29.33 -14.33 26.40
N PRO A 11 -28.76 -13.11 26.51
CA PRO A 11 -29.53 -11.88 26.38
C PRO A 11 -30.23 -11.79 25.02
N ALA A 12 -31.36 -11.09 24.96
CA ALA A 12 -32.15 -10.95 23.72
C ALA A 12 -31.33 -10.36 22.55
N SER A 13 -30.43 -9.41 22.83
CA SER A 13 -29.52 -8.82 21.84
C SER A 13 -28.60 -9.86 21.21
N LEU A 14 -27.99 -10.73 22.02
CA LEU A 14 -27.08 -11.77 21.56
C LEU A 14 -27.82 -12.89 20.82
N ALA A 15 -29.04 -13.23 21.26
CA ALA A 15 -29.91 -14.17 20.55
C ALA A 15 -30.29 -13.65 19.15
N ASN A 16 -30.52 -12.35 19.01
CA ASN A 16 -30.78 -11.72 17.70
C ASN A 16 -29.53 -11.72 16.81
N ALA A 17 -28.36 -11.40 17.37
CA ALA A 17 -27.10 -11.49 16.64
C ALA A 17 -26.81 -12.92 16.15
N LEU A 18 -27.02 -13.93 16.99
CA LEU A 18 -26.88 -15.34 16.61
C LEU A 18 -27.85 -15.75 15.51
N ARG A 19 -29.11 -15.30 15.55
CA ARG A 19 -30.07 -15.55 14.45
C ARG A 19 -29.62 -14.89 13.15
N SER A 20 -29.08 -13.68 13.20
CA SER A 20 -28.54 -12.99 12.02
C SER A 20 -27.34 -13.75 11.44
N LEU A 21 -26.43 -14.20 12.30
CA LEU A 21 -25.27 -15.00 11.90
C LEU A 21 -25.69 -16.33 11.26
N ALA A 22 -26.65 -17.01 11.88
CA ALA A 22 -27.20 -18.28 11.37
C ALA A 22 -27.82 -18.11 9.97
N ARG A 23 -28.56 -17.01 9.75
CA ARG A 23 -29.12 -16.68 8.43
C ARG A 23 -28.04 -16.38 7.39
N GLN A 24 -26.98 -15.66 7.76
CA GLN A 24 -25.88 -15.33 6.84
C GLN A 24 -25.10 -16.57 6.40
N GLN A 25 -24.96 -17.56 7.29
CA GLN A 25 -24.19 -18.78 7.05
C GLN A 25 -25.06 -19.96 6.58
N ASP A 26 -26.35 -19.71 6.29
CA ASP A 26 -27.36 -20.72 5.94
C ASP A 26 -27.32 -21.97 6.84
N THR A 27 -27.21 -21.72 8.15
CA THR A 27 -27.02 -22.77 9.15
C THR A 27 -28.04 -22.67 10.28
N SER A 28 -28.15 -23.73 11.08
CA SER A 28 -29.03 -23.73 12.25
C SER A 28 -28.49 -22.81 13.35
N ILE A 29 -29.39 -22.27 14.17
CA ILE A 29 -29.02 -21.43 15.33
C ILE A 29 -28.09 -22.19 16.28
N TYR A 30 -28.29 -23.50 16.46
CA TYR A 30 -27.45 -24.33 17.32
C TYR A 30 -26.04 -24.54 16.75
N ALA A 31 -25.92 -24.74 15.44
CA ALA A 31 -24.62 -24.84 14.78
C ALA A 31 -23.86 -23.50 14.83
N ALA A 32 -24.55 -22.38 14.60
CA ALA A 32 -23.98 -21.04 14.77
C ALA A 32 -23.49 -20.81 16.21
N LEU A 33 -24.30 -21.20 17.22
CA LEU A 33 -23.91 -21.10 18.62
C LEU A 33 -22.68 -21.96 18.93
N GLN A 34 -22.63 -23.20 18.45
CA GLN A 34 -21.49 -24.08 18.65
C GLN A 34 -20.21 -23.50 18.04
N LEU A 35 -20.31 -22.92 16.83
CA LEU A 35 -19.20 -22.25 16.17
C LEU A 35 -18.73 -21.03 16.97
N SER A 36 -19.66 -20.18 17.42
CA SER A 36 -19.33 -19.00 18.23
C SER A 36 -18.66 -19.37 19.54
N VAL A 37 -19.13 -20.43 20.23
CA VAL A 37 -18.50 -20.91 21.47
C VAL A 37 -17.09 -21.46 21.19
N LYS A 38 -16.92 -22.25 20.12
CA LYS A 38 -15.61 -22.77 19.73
C LYS A 38 -14.63 -21.64 19.40
N ALA A 39 -15.07 -20.65 18.62
CA ALA A 39 -14.27 -19.50 18.26
C ALA A 39 -13.94 -18.63 19.47
N GLY A 40 -14.90 -18.41 20.38
CA GLY A 40 -14.69 -17.67 21.62
C GLY A 40 -13.69 -18.35 22.56
N ILE A 41 -13.80 -19.67 22.74
CA ILE A 41 -12.82 -20.44 23.53
C ILE A 41 -11.43 -20.35 22.89
N ALA A 42 -11.33 -20.48 21.56
CA ALA A 42 -10.07 -20.36 20.86
C ALA A 42 -9.44 -18.96 21.01
N ALA A 43 -10.24 -17.90 20.92
CA ALA A 43 -9.79 -16.53 21.11
C ALA A 43 -9.38 -16.23 22.56
N LEU A 44 -10.04 -16.84 23.55
CA LEU A 44 -9.65 -16.72 24.96
C LEU A 44 -8.41 -17.55 25.30
N ALA A 45 -8.24 -18.71 24.67
CA ALA A 45 -7.09 -19.59 24.87
C ALA A 45 -5.82 -19.05 24.18
N ASN A 46 -5.99 -18.44 23.01
CA ASN A 46 -4.95 -17.80 22.21
C ASN A 46 -5.37 -16.35 21.93
N PRO A 47 -5.22 -15.43 22.91
CA PRO A 47 -5.54 -14.03 22.68
C PRO A 47 -4.71 -13.51 21.50
N PRO A 48 -5.34 -12.89 20.48
CA PRO A 48 -4.59 -12.28 19.40
C PRO A 48 -3.63 -11.24 20.00
N ALA A 49 -2.35 -11.35 19.66
CA ALA A 49 -1.35 -10.39 20.10
C ALA A 49 -1.80 -9.00 19.62
N PRO A 50 -1.93 -8.01 20.52
CA PRO A 50 -2.45 -6.71 20.13
C PRO A 50 -1.49 -6.04 19.12
N GLY A 51 -1.97 -5.89 17.88
CA GLY A 51 -1.39 -5.00 16.87
C GLY A 51 -0.10 -5.46 16.19
N THR A 52 0.17 -6.76 16.10
CA THR A 52 1.37 -7.26 15.40
C THR A 52 1.23 -7.07 13.87
N ASP A 53 0.08 -7.46 13.30
CA ASP A 53 -0.19 -7.33 11.86
C ASP A 53 -0.18 -5.87 11.39
N ASP A 54 -0.84 -4.96 12.12
CA ASP A 54 -0.91 -3.55 11.73
C ASP A 54 0.45 -2.84 11.83
N ARG A 55 1.29 -3.22 12.81
CA ARG A 55 2.62 -2.60 12.97
C ARG A 55 3.61 -3.07 11.92
N GLU A 56 3.57 -4.35 11.55
CA GLU A 56 4.41 -4.90 10.49
C GLU A 56 4.06 -4.26 9.14
N LEU A 57 2.77 -4.15 8.83
CA LEU A 57 2.31 -3.47 7.61
C LEU A 57 2.72 -2.00 7.57
N VAL A 58 2.62 -1.27 8.69
CA VAL A 58 3.07 0.13 8.77
C VAL A 58 4.59 0.25 8.59
N ALA A 59 5.37 -0.67 9.16
CA ALA A 59 6.83 -0.69 9.00
C ALA A 59 7.25 -0.97 7.56
N GLU A 60 6.61 -1.93 6.89
CA GLU A 60 6.85 -2.24 5.48
C GLU A 60 6.42 -1.08 4.57
N LEU A 61 5.29 -0.43 4.86
CA LEU A 61 4.85 0.75 4.12
C LEU A 61 5.85 1.92 4.26
N ALA A 62 6.38 2.14 5.45
CA ALA A 62 7.41 3.15 5.69
C ALA A 62 8.72 2.81 4.93
N SER A 63 9.12 1.55 4.93
CA SER A 63 10.28 1.03 4.17
C SER A 63 10.11 1.18 2.66
N LEU A 64 8.90 0.92 2.14
CA LEU A 64 8.57 1.19 0.74
C LEU A 64 8.60 2.69 0.43
N GLY A 65 8.07 3.52 1.33
CA GLY A 65 8.08 4.98 1.19
C GLY A 65 9.49 5.56 1.06
N THR A 66 10.44 5.10 1.89
CA THR A 66 11.84 5.55 1.80
C THR A 66 12.49 5.13 0.49
N ARG A 67 12.27 3.89 0.05
CA ARG A 67 12.78 3.40 -1.24
C ARG A 67 12.22 4.17 -2.44
N ILE A 68 10.95 4.58 -2.39
CA ILE A 68 10.33 5.39 -3.45
C ILE A 68 11.02 6.75 -3.57
N VAL A 69 11.34 7.41 -2.45
CA VAL A 69 12.05 8.69 -2.47
C VAL A 69 13.43 8.56 -3.12
N ASP A 70 14.15 7.46 -2.86
CA ASP A 70 15.44 7.20 -3.50
C ASP A 70 15.31 6.94 -5.00
N VAL A 71 14.25 6.23 -5.42
CA VAL A 71 13.93 6.03 -6.84
C VAL A 71 13.56 7.35 -7.52
N GLU A 72 12.76 8.20 -6.90
CA GLU A 72 12.42 9.52 -7.44
C GLU A 72 13.66 10.39 -7.63
N ARG A 73 14.59 10.40 -6.67
CA ARG A 73 15.87 11.10 -6.78
C ARG A 73 16.76 10.55 -7.90
N LEU A 74 16.80 9.23 -8.05
CA LEU A 74 17.54 8.60 -9.14
C LEU A 74 16.94 8.99 -10.49
N LEU A 75 15.61 8.94 -10.62
CA LEU A 75 14.90 9.33 -11.83
C LEU A 75 15.15 10.80 -12.19
N ASP A 76 15.08 11.70 -11.21
CA ASP A 76 15.36 13.14 -11.39
C ASP A 76 16.79 13.38 -11.94
N ARG A 77 17.78 12.70 -11.35
CA ARG A 77 19.18 12.76 -11.83
C ARG A 77 19.36 12.14 -13.22
N THR A 78 18.67 11.04 -13.51
CA THR A 78 18.72 10.41 -14.86
C THR A 78 18.07 11.29 -15.91
N LEU A 79 16.97 11.96 -15.57
CA LEU A 79 16.28 12.90 -16.45
C LEU A 79 17.20 14.06 -16.83
N PHE A 80 17.85 14.67 -15.83
CA PHE A 80 18.83 15.73 -16.08
C PHE A 80 19.99 15.24 -16.97
N THR A 81 20.53 14.05 -16.66
CA THR A 81 21.64 13.46 -17.42
C THR A 81 21.23 13.15 -18.87
N ALA A 82 20.00 12.69 -19.11
CA ALA A 82 19.47 12.45 -20.45
C ALA A 82 19.30 13.76 -21.23
N CYS A 83 18.80 14.83 -20.58
CA CYS A 83 18.72 16.16 -21.20
C CYS A 83 20.11 16.69 -21.58
N ALA A 84 21.10 16.51 -20.70
CA ALA A 84 22.49 16.87 -20.97
C ALA A 84 23.07 16.10 -22.15
N ALA A 85 22.97 14.77 -22.13
CA ALA A 85 23.47 13.92 -23.20
C ALA A 85 22.85 14.29 -24.56
N TYR A 86 21.54 14.53 -24.60
CA TYR A 86 20.86 14.95 -25.83
C TYR A 86 21.35 16.32 -26.33
N ALA A 87 21.51 17.31 -25.44
CA ALA A 87 21.95 18.65 -25.83
C ALA A 87 23.37 18.65 -26.40
N TYR A 88 24.30 17.94 -25.76
CA TYR A 88 25.67 17.79 -26.27
C TYR A 88 25.71 16.99 -27.58
N ALA A 89 24.98 15.88 -27.69
CA ALA A 89 24.91 15.08 -28.91
C ALA A 89 24.35 15.90 -30.08
N ARG A 90 23.31 16.70 -29.84
CA ARG A 90 22.72 17.59 -30.84
C ARG A 90 23.68 18.71 -31.24
N SER A 91 24.39 19.31 -30.29
CA SER A 91 25.37 20.37 -30.60
C SER A 91 26.51 19.83 -31.47
N ALA A 92 27.01 18.63 -31.15
CA ALA A 92 28.03 17.94 -31.94
C ALA A 92 27.54 17.58 -33.36
N ALA A 93 26.30 17.08 -33.47
CA ALA A 93 25.72 16.70 -34.77
C ALA A 93 25.46 17.91 -35.69
N LEU A 94 25.19 19.09 -35.12
CA LEU A 94 24.95 20.32 -35.88
C LEU A 94 26.23 21.12 -36.18
N ASP A 95 27.41 20.63 -35.77
CA ASP A 95 28.68 21.37 -35.75
C ASP A 95 28.52 22.77 -35.13
N ALA A 96 27.60 22.89 -34.16
CA ALA A 96 27.28 24.15 -33.53
C ALA A 96 28.40 24.44 -32.52
N ARG A 97 29.24 25.43 -32.80
CA ARG A 97 30.26 25.95 -31.86
C ARG A 97 29.59 26.77 -30.75
N LYS A 98 28.69 26.14 -30.01
CA LYS A 98 28.07 26.73 -28.82
C LYS A 98 29.04 26.61 -27.66
N ASN A 99 29.13 27.68 -26.88
CA ASN A 99 29.83 27.63 -25.60
C ASN A 99 29.03 26.78 -24.60
N ASP A 100 29.72 26.23 -23.61
CA ASP A 100 29.16 25.32 -22.60
C ASP A 100 28.02 25.97 -21.79
N GLU A 101 28.10 27.28 -21.56
CA GLU A 101 27.05 28.07 -20.92
C GLU A 101 25.72 28.04 -21.69
N VAL A 102 25.79 28.09 -23.02
CA VAL A 102 24.60 28.06 -23.89
C VAL A 102 23.96 26.67 -23.87
N ILE A 103 24.80 25.63 -23.91
CA ILE A 103 24.33 24.24 -23.83
C ILE A 103 23.70 23.98 -22.46
N THR A 104 24.33 24.45 -21.38
CA THR A 104 23.79 24.33 -20.01
C THR A 104 22.44 25.03 -19.85
N ALA A 105 22.25 26.20 -20.45
CA ALA A 105 20.95 26.88 -20.45
C ALA A 105 19.88 26.06 -21.20
N GLU A 106 20.22 25.45 -22.33
CA GLU A 106 19.32 24.57 -23.09
C GLU A 106 18.95 23.30 -22.30
N ILE A 107 19.92 22.72 -21.58
CA ILE A 107 19.71 21.55 -20.70
C ILE A 107 18.70 21.89 -19.61
N ASN A 108 18.93 22.97 -18.87
CA ASN A 108 18.03 23.40 -17.78
C ASN A 108 16.62 23.68 -18.31
N ALA A 109 16.50 24.39 -19.44
CA ALA A 109 15.21 24.67 -20.04
C ALA A 109 14.47 23.40 -20.50
N ALA A 110 15.19 22.40 -21.04
CA ALA A 110 14.60 21.12 -21.42
C ALA A 110 14.18 20.30 -20.20
N TYR A 111 15.03 20.26 -19.18
CA TYR A 111 14.77 19.60 -17.91
C TYR A 111 13.52 20.17 -17.21
N ASP A 112 13.43 21.50 -17.09
CA ASP A 112 12.28 22.18 -16.46
C ASP A 112 10.97 21.94 -17.21
N ARG A 113 11.01 21.78 -18.54
CA ARG A 113 9.84 21.39 -19.33
C ARG A 113 9.40 19.97 -19.02
N GLN A 114 10.32 19.01 -18.99
CA GLN A 114 10.01 17.61 -18.67
C GLN A 114 9.46 17.47 -17.24
N ARG A 115 10.00 18.24 -16.30
CA ARG A 115 9.52 18.27 -14.91
C ARG A 115 8.12 18.89 -14.77
N ARG A 116 7.77 19.86 -15.61
CA ARG A 116 6.40 20.40 -15.67
C ARG A 116 5.41 19.37 -16.24
N LEU A 117 5.77 18.72 -17.34
CA LEU A 117 4.93 17.68 -17.95
C LEU A 117 4.64 16.50 -16.99
N SER A 118 5.60 16.12 -16.14
CA SER A 118 5.39 15.06 -15.15
C SER A 118 4.47 15.47 -13.99
N GLN A 119 4.33 16.78 -13.73
CA GLN A 119 3.44 17.33 -12.71
C GLN A 119 2.01 17.54 -13.24
N GLU A 120 1.87 17.90 -14.51
CA GLU A 120 0.57 18.12 -15.17
C GLU A 120 -0.24 16.82 -15.39
N ALA A 121 0.43 15.68 -15.47
CA ALA A 121 -0.22 14.37 -15.68
C ALA A 121 -0.76 13.72 -14.39
N ARG A 122 -0.68 14.40 -13.23
CA ARG A 122 -1.16 13.89 -11.94
C ARG A 122 -2.61 14.37 -11.72
N PRO A 123 -3.61 13.46 -11.64
CA PRO A 123 -5.01 13.83 -11.41
C PRO A 123 -5.26 14.42 -10.01
#